data_AF-A0A433A394-F1
#
_entry.id   AF-A0A433A394-F1
#
_cell.length_a   1.000
_cell.length_b   1.000
_cell.length_c   1.000
_cell.angle_alpha   90.00
_cell.angle_beta   90.00
_cell.angle_gamma   90.00
#
_symmetry.space_group_name_H-M   'P 1'
#
loop_
_entity.id
_entity.type
_entity.pdbx_description
1 polymer ?
#
loop_
_entity_poly.entity_id
_entity_poly.type
_entity_poly.pdbx_seq_one_letter_code
_entity_poly.pdbx_strand_id
1 'polypeptide(L)' 'MGIHGLSKVIADVAPHAIKSNEIKSYFGRKVAIDASMSIYQFMIAVRQQDGQMLTNEFGETTR' A
#
# COMPACT_ATOMS: atom_id res chain seq x y z
N MET A 1 -5.45 1.77 -7.71
CA MET A 1 -5.94 2.76 -8.70
C MET A 1 -5.91 4.14 -8.07
N GLY A 2 -5.76 5.21 -8.85
CA GLY A 2 -5.63 6.58 -8.32
C GLY A 2 -5.58 7.62 -9.44
N ILE A 3 -5.28 8.88 -9.10
CA ILE A 3 -5.15 9.96 -10.07
C ILE A 3 -3.75 9.92 -10.68
N HIS A 4 -3.67 9.69 -11.99
CA HIS A 4 -2.40 9.61 -12.70
C HIS A 4 -1.62 10.94 -12.59
N GLY A 5 -0.35 10.86 -12.21
CA GLY A 5 0.55 12.02 -12.12
C GLY A 5 0.36 12.92 -10.91
N LEU A 6 -0.66 12.72 -10.06
CA LEU A 6 -0.95 13.62 -8.94
C LEU A 6 0.22 13.78 -7.97
N SER A 7 0.87 12.67 -7.58
CA SER A 7 2.01 12.71 -6.66
C SER A 7 3.17 13.56 -7.21
N LYS A 8 3.41 13.50 -8.53
CA LYS A 8 4.43 14.32 -9.19
C LYS A 8 4.07 15.80 -9.15
N VAL A 9 2.83 16.15 -9.49
CA VAL A 9 2.35 17.53 -9.46
C VAL A 9 2.47 18.13 -8.05
N ILE A 10 2.11 17.38 -7.01
CA ILE A 10 2.27 17.86 -5.62
C ILE A 10 3.75 18.06 -5.28
N ALA A 11 4.62 17.14 -5.69
CA ALA A 11 6.06 17.28 -5.46
C ALA A 11 6.65 18.52 -6.16
N ASP A 12 6.20 18.82 -7.38
CA ASP A 12 6.72 19.93 -8.19
C ASP A 12 6.16 21.30 -7.73
N VAL A 13 4.87 21.37 -7.40
CA VAL A 13 4.15 22.65 -7.18
C VAL A 13 3.92 22.97 -5.70
N ALA A 14 3.82 21.96 -4.83
CA ALA A 14 3.53 22.13 -3.41
C ALA A 14 4.32 21.14 -2.53
N PRO A 15 5.67 21.11 -2.61
CA PRO A 15 6.49 20.12 -1.92
C PRO A 15 6.31 20.14 -0.39
N HIS A 16 5.97 21.29 0.18
CA HIS A 16 5.69 21.46 1.61
C HIS A 16 4.48 20.66 2.12
N ALA A 17 3.59 20.20 1.23
CA ALA A 17 2.47 19.35 1.56
C ALA A 17 2.88 17.87 1.77
N ILE A 18 4.07 17.46 1.30
CA ILE A 18 4.59 16.11 1.46
C ILE A 18 5.45 16.06 2.73
N LYS A 19 5.10 15.18 3.67
CA LYS A 19 5.85 14.98 4.92
C LYS A 19 6.27 13.52 5.04
N SER A 20 7.57 13.30 5.27
CA SER A 20 8.13 11.98 5.54
C SER A 20 8.33 11.82 7.04
N ASN A 21 7.66 10.82 7.61
CA ASN A 21 7.63 10.57 9.04
C ASN A 21 7.76 9.06 9.29
N GLU A 22 8.43 8.68 10.37
CA GLU A 22 8.46 7.28 10.81
C GLU A 22 7.10 6.84 11.36
N ILE A 23 6.76 5.55 11.24
CA ILE A 23 5.50 4.98 11.75
C ILE A 23 5.28 5.26 13.25
N LYS A 24 6.36 5.29 14.03
CA LYS A 24 6.33 5.57 15.48
C LYS A 24 5.75 6.95 15.80
N SER A 25 5.90 7.92 14.89
CA SER A 25 5.36 9.27 15.07
C SER A 25 3.83 9.33 15.05
N TYR A 26 3.17 8.25 14.60
CA TYR A 26 1.71 8.17 14.53
C TYR A 26 1.08 7.37 15.69
N PHE A 27 1.84 7.03 16.74
CA PHE A 27 1.31 6.32 17.90
C PHE A 27 0.12 7.07 18.54
N GLY A 28 -0.91 6.33 18.94
CA GLY A 28 -2.14 6.89 19.53
C GLY A 28 -3.09 7.58 18.54
N ARG A 29 -2.75 7.64 17.24
CA ARG A 29 -3.64 8.19 16.20
C ARG A 29 -4.50 7.08 15.62
N LYS A 30 -5.81 7.33 15.57
CA LYS A 30 -6.75 6.48 14.82
C LYS A 30 -6.70 6.88 13.36
N VAL A 31 -6.57 5.90 12.47
CA VAL A 31 -6.50 6.10 11.01
C VAL A 31 -7.50 5.15 10.37
N ALA A 32 -8.36 5.68 9.51
CA ALA A 32 -9.23 4.85 8.68
C ALA A 32 -8.41 4.31 7.50
N ILE A 33 -8.50 3.01 7.25
CA ILE A 33 -7.77 2.31 6.19
C ILE A 33 -8.78 1.87 5.14
N ASP A 34 -8.48 2.13 3.86
CA ASP A 34 -9.25 1.58 2.74
C ASP A 34 -8.92 0.08 2.58
N ALA A 35 -9.84 -0.77 3.04
CA ALA A 35 -9.66 -2.21 3.02
C ALA A 35 -9.49 -2.76 1.60
N SER A 36 -10.27 -2.27 0.64
CA SER A 36 -10.24 -2.76 -0.75
C SER A 36 -8.90 -2.45 -1.41
N MET A 37 -8.41 -1.23 -1.23
CA MET A 37 -7.10 -0.83 -1.75
C MET A 37 -5.95 -1.57 -1.07
N SER A 38 -5.99 -1.76 0.24
CA SER A 38 -4.95 -2.49 0.98
C SER A 38 -4.87 -3.96 0.59
N ILE A 39 -6.00 -4.67 0.44
CA ILE A 39 -6.02 -6.08 0.02
C ILE A 39 -5.47 -6.22 -1.40
N TYR A 40 -5.90 -5.36 -2.32
CA TYR A 40 -5.41 -5.38 -3.71
C TYR A 40 -3.89 -5.15 -3.78
N GLN A 41 -3.37 -4.16 -3.05
CA GLN A 41 -1.93 -3.90 -2.97
C GLN A 41 -1.17 -5.08 -2.37
N PHE A 42 -1.71 -5.70 -1.32
CA PHE A 42 -1.10 -6.87 -0.70
C PHE A 42 -1.00 -8.04 -1.69
N MET A 43 -2.09 -8.38 -2.38
CA MET A 43 -2.12 -9.46 -3.38
C MET A 43 -1.14 -9.26 -4.55
N ILE A 44 -0.84 -8.02 -4.91
CA ILE A 44 0.19 -7.73 -5.91
C ILE A 44 1.58 -7.97 -5.31
N ALA A 45 1.83 -7.42 -4.12
CA ALA A 45 3.14 -7.45 -3.48
C ALA A 45 3.59 -8.86 -3.07
N VAL A 46 2.66 -9.76 -2.71
CA VAL A 46 2.99 -11.13 -2.29
C VAL A 46 3.17 -12.13 -3.43
N ARG A 47 2.99 -11.71 -4.69
CA ARG A 47 3.35 -12.57 -5.82
C ARG A 47 4.86 -12.75 -5.81
N GLN A 48 5.33 -13.98 -5.64
CA GLN A 48 6.75 -14.32 -5.74
C GLN A 48 7.25 -14.00 -7.16
N GLN A 49 8.58 -13.96 -7.37
CA GLN A 49 9.19 -13.60 -8.66
C GLN A 49 8.62 -14.36 -9.89
N ASP A 50 8.01 -15.54 -9.67
CA ASP A 50 7.40 -16.38 -10.71
C ASP A 50 5.85 -16.25 -10.80
N GLY A 51 5.24 -15.26 -10.14
CA GLY A 51 3.79 -15.01 -10.21
C GLY A 51 2.92 -15.97 -9.38
N GLN A 52 3.54 -16.90 -8.65
CA GLN A 52 2.89 -17.84 -7.74
C GLN A 52 2.27 -17.11 -6.53
N MET A 53 1.01 -17.44 -6.22
CA MET A 53 0.30 -16.94 -5.04
C MET A 53 0.69 -17.75 -3.80
N LEU A 54 0.66 -17.13 -2.63
CA LEU A 54 0.91 -17.83 -1.36
C LEU A 54 -0.18 -18.89 -1.12
N THR A 55 0.23 -20.14 -0.87
CA THR A 55 -0.66 -21.26 -0.53
C THR A 55 -0.45 -21.72 0.91
N ASN A 56 -1.50 -22.26 1.52
CA ASN A 56 -1.40 -22.99 2.78
C ASN A 56 -0.81 -24.40 2.53
N GLU A 57 -0.69 -25.19 3.59
CA GLU A 57 -0.19 -26.58 3.53
C GLU A 57 -1.06 -27.54 2.70
N PHE A 58 -2.31 -27.16 2.42
CA PHE A 58 -3.26 -27.90 1.59
C PHE A 58 -3.26 -27.44 0.13
N GLY A 59 -2.40 -26.49 -0.25
CA GLY A 59 -2.33 -25.93 -1.60
C GLY A 59 -3.40 -24.89 -1.92
N GLU A 60 -4.19 -24.46 -0.92
CA GLU A 60 -5.23 -23.43 -1.09
C GLU A 60 -4.61 -22.04 -0.99
N THR A 61 -5.06 -21.10 -1.83
CA THR A 61 -4.60 -19.71 -1.75
C THR A 61 -4.94 -19.09 -0.38
N THR A 62 -3.96 -18.47 0.25
CA THR A 62 -4.08 -17.75 1.53
C THR A 62 -4.75 -16.37 1.36
N ARG A 63 -6.02 -16.38 0.95
CA ARG A 63 -6.85 -15.17 0.82
C ARG A 63 -7.19 -14.53 2.16
#